data_AF-T1C4K2-F1
#
_entry.id   AF-T1C4K2-F1
#
_cell.length_a   1.000
_cell.length_b   1.000
_cell.length_c   1.000
_cell.angle_alpha   90.00
_cell.angle_beta   90.00
_cell.angle_gamma   90.00
#
_symmetry.space_group_name_H-M   'P 1'
#
loop_
_entity.id
_entity.type
_entity.pdbx_description
1 polymer ?
#
loop_
_entity_poly.entity_id
_entity_poly.type
_entity_poly.pdbx_seq_one_letter_code
_entity_poly.pdbx_strand_id
1 'polypeptide(L)'
;LADAPALERLFPSAATLADIDPATLGVTRMRATTLHALACAVRDGAVDFAPARTLDAWETRWVALPGIGAWTAHYIALRALSHPDAFPANDLILRRAAADDARALSAKALGARAEAWRPWRAYAVMHLWRNAALSGRPT
;
A
#
# COMPACT_ATOMS: atom_id res chain seq x y z
N LEU A 1 13.46 -15.58 17.62
CA LEU A 1 13.42 -16.91 16.97
C LEU A 1 13.61 -18.08 17.95
N ALA A 2 13.77 -17.83 19.26
CA ALA A 2 13.93 -18.92 20.24
C ALA A 2 12.69 -19.85 20.36
N ASP A 3 11.50 -19.42 19.93
CA ASP A 3 10.24 -20.15 20.12
C ASP A 3 9.59 -20.70 18.82
N ALA A 4 10.33 -20.81 17.71
CA ALA A 4 9.77 -21.34 16.45
C ALA A 4 10.77 -22.28 15.72
N PRO A 5 10.95 -23.52 16.20
CA PRO A 5 12.03 -24.42 15.75
C PRO A 5 11.94 -24.89 14.27
N ALA A 6 10.86 -24.57 13.55
CA ALA A 6 10.69 -24.90 12.13
C ALA A 6 10.92 -23.70 11.17
N LEU A 7 11.22 -22.51 11.69
CA LEU A 7 11.37 -21.31 10.86
C LEU A 7 12.84 -21.07 10.48
N GLU A 8 13.26 -21.64 9.35
CA GLU A 8 14.65 -21.55 8.87
C GLU A 8 14.96 -20.26 8.09
N ARG A 9 13.93 -19.49 7.70
CA ARG A 9 14.08 -18.29 6.88
C ARG A 9 13.22 -17.15 7.40
N LEU A 10 13.79 -15.95 7.40
CA LEU A 10 13.09 -14.69 7.62
C LEU A 10 12.89 -13.95 6.29
N PHE A 11 11.95 -13.01 6.27
CA PHE A 11 11.89 -12.04 5.18
C PHE A 11 13.19 -11.22 5.16
N PRO A 12 13.77 -10.91 3.99
CA PRO A 12 15.02 -10.17 3.91
C PRO A 12 14.89 -8.77 4.50
N SER A 13 15.93 -8.34 5.20
CA SER A 13 16.00 -6.97 5.71
C SER A 13 16.16 -5.96 4.57
N ALA A 14 15.87 -4.68 4.85
CA ALA A 14 16.16 -3.61 3.90
C ALA A 14 17.65 -3.56 3.51
N ALA A 15 18.57 -3.77 4.47
CA ALA A 15 20.01 -3.83 4.19
C ALA A 15 20.34 -4.99 3.22
N THR A 16 19.78 -6.18 3.47
CA THR A 16 19.95 -7.34 2.58
C THR A 16 19.46 -7.04 1.16
N LEU A 17 18.30 -6.39 1.01
CA LEU A 17 17.76 -6.03 -0.31
C LEU A 17 18.54 -4.90 -1.00
N ALA A 18 19.19 -4.02 -0.22
CA ALA A 18 20.02 -2.95 -0.73
C ALA A 18 21.39 -3.44 -1.22
N ASP A 19 21.88 -4.58 -0.72
CA ASP A 19 23.23 -5.10 -1.04
C ASP A 19 23.23 -6.14 -2.17
N ILE A 20 22.06 -6.59 -2.65
CA ILE A 20 21.94 -7.53 -3.77
C ILE A 20 21.76 -6.82 -5.11
N ASP A 21 22.12 -7.49 -6.20
CA ASP A 21 21.77 -7.06 -7.55
C ASP A 21 20.23 -7.13 -7.72
N PRO A 22 19.54 -6.01 -7.99
CA PRO A 22 18.09 -6.01 -8.16
C PRO A 22 17.60 -6.94 -9.29
N ALA A 23 18.44 -7.22 -10.29
CA ALA A 23 18.09 -8.12 -11.39
C ALA A 23 17.82 -9.57 -10.93
N THR A 24 18.28 -9.97 -9.74
CA THR A 24 18.10 -11.32 -9.21
C THR A 24 16.76 -11.53 -8.49
N LEU A 25 15.93 -10.49 -8.33
CA LEU A 25 14.68 -10.53 -7.56
C LEU A 25 13.52 -11.27 -8.24
N GLY A 26 13.68 -11.74 -9.48
CA GLY A 26 12.63 -12.48 -10.19
C GLY A 26 11.38 -11.64 -10.55
N VAL A 27 11.49 -10.31 -10.50
CA VAL A 27 10.44 -9.36 -10.89
C VAL A 27 10.88 -8.54 -12.10
N THR A 28 9.97 -7.76 -12.68
CA THR A 28 10.31 -6.87 -13.79
C THR A 28 11.41 -5.87 -13.37
N ARG A 29 12.24 -5.45 -14.33
CA ARG A 29 13.32 -4.47 -14.08
C ARG A 29 12.84 -3.24 -13.32
N MET A 30 11.70 -2.68 -13.72
CA MET A 30 11.11 -1.51 -13.07
C MET A 30 10.74 -1.77 -11.59
N ARG A 31 10.16 -2.94 -11.29
CA ARG A 31 9.83 -3.34 -9.91
C ARG A 31 11.09 -3.61 -9.09
N ALA A 32 12.08 -4.26 -9.68
CA ALA A 32 13.37 -4.48 -9.04
C ALA A 32 14.05 -3.16 -8.64
N THR A 33 14.11 -2.19 -9.57
CA THR A 33 14.63 -0.84 -9.30
C THR A 33 13.84 -0.14 -8.18
N THR A 34 12.50 -0.24 -8.19
CA THR A 34 11.65 0.34 -7.14
C THR A 34 11.93 -0.29 -5.77
N LEU A 35 12.03 -1.62 -5.71
CA LEU A 35 12.30 -2.35 -4.46
C LEU A 35 13.69 -2.03 -3.90
N HIS A 36 14.70 -1.95 -4.77
CA HIS A 36 16.04 -1.57 -4.37
C HIS A 36 16.12 -0.12 -3.87
N ALA A 37 15.47 0.81 -4.58
CA ALA A 37 15.40 2.20 -4.13
C ALA A 37 14.70 2.34 -2.78
N LEU A 38 13.60 1.60 -2.56
CA LEU A 38 12.93 1.53 -1.26
C LEU A 38 13.84 0.94 -0.18
N ALA A 39 14.57 -0.14 -0.48
CA ALA A 39 15.49 -0.78 0.44
C ALA A 39 16.61 0.17 0.89
N CYS A 40 17.25 0.87 -0.05
CA CYS A 40 18.24 1.91 0.25
C CYS A 40 17.63 3.05 1.08
N ALA A 41 16.45 3.55 0.70
CA ALA A 41 15.79 4.64 1.42
C ALA A 41 15.42 4.27 2.87
N VAL A 42 15.06 3.01 3.13
CA VAL A 42 14.83 2.50 4.50
C VAL A 42 16.14 2.33 5.25
N ARG A 43 17.17 1.74 4.63
CA ARG A 43 18.51 1.56 5.23
C ARG A 43 19.11 2.90 5.65
N ASP A 44 18.98 3.90 4.80
CA ASP A 44 19.59 5.23 4.97
C ASP A 44 18.70 6.18 5.80
N GLY A 45 17.52 5.73 6.23
CA GLY A 45 16.59 6.50 7.08
C GLY A 45 15.81 7.60 6.36
N ALA A 46 15.85 7.66 5.02
CA ALA A 46 15.07 8.62 4.23
C ALA A 46 13.56 8.36 4.35
N VAL A 47 13.15 7.10 4.41
CA VAL A 47 11.79 6.66 4.78
C VAL A 47 11.85 5.62 5.89
N ASP A 48 10.77 5.50 6.65
CA ASP A 48 10.64 4.55 7.74
C ASP A 48 9.18 4.07 7.82
N PHE A 49 8.94 3.08 8.67
CA PHE A 49 7.60 2.57 8.99
C PHE A 49 7.17 2.97 10.41
N ALA A 50 7.70 4.07 10.94
CA ALA A 50 7.22 4.59 12.21
C ALA A 50 5.78 5.10 12.04
N PRO A 51 4.95 5.10 13.12
CA PRO A 51 3.64 5.72 13.08
C PRO A 51 3.76 7.16 12.58
N ALA A 52 3.18 7.44 11.41
CA ALA A 52 3.27 8.76 10.79
C ALA A 52 2.60 9.82 11.67
N ARG A 53 3.18 11.03 11.72
CA ARG A 53 2.57 12.19 12.41
C ARG A 53 1.27 12.65 11.70
N THR A 54 1.23 12.58 10.37
CA THR A 54 0.04 12.80 9.53
C THR A 54 0.11 11.97 8.24
N LEU A 55 -1.04 11.70 7.61
CA LEU A 55 -1.11 11.01 6.32
C LEU A 55 -0.44 11.80 5.18
N ASP A 56 -0.58 13.13 5.16
CA ASP A 56 -0.01 13.98 4.10
C ASP A 56 1.52 14.00 4.14
N ALA A 57 2.11 14.05 5.35
CA ALA A 57 3.55 13.95 5.53
C ALA A 57 4.08 12.58 5.12
N TRP A 58 3.31 11.52 5.37
CA TRP A 58 3.60 10.17 4.90
C TRP A 58 3.58 10.11 3.36
N GLU A 59 2.50 10.54 2.73
CA GLU A 59 2.36 10.49 1.27
C GLU A 59 3.48 11.26 0.59
N THR A 60 3.81 12.47 1.08
CA THR A 60 4.87 13.32 0.53
C THR A 60 6.24 12.61 0.51
N ARG A 61 6.62 11.95 1.62
CA ARG A 61 7.90 11.22 1.71
C ARG A 61 7.91 9.99 0.80
N TRP A 62 6.80 9.25 0.74
CA TRP A 62 6.75 7.97 0.03
C TRP A 62 6.61 8.13 -1.49
N VAL A 63 5.87 9.13 -1.97
CA VAL A 63 5.72 9.41 -3.41
C VAL A 63 7.00 9.99 -4.01
N ALA A 64 7.92 10.51 -3.19
CA ALA A 64 9.25 10.93 -3.65
C ALA A 64 10.14 9.74 -4.11
N LEU A 65 9.80 8.51 -3.74
CA LEU A 65 10.54 7.32 -4.14
C LEU A 65 10.20 6.90 -5.58
N PRO A 66 11.21 6.53 -6.40
CA PRO A 66 10.99 6.14 -7.79
C PRO A 66 10.09 4.90 -7.87
N GLY A 67 9.02 4.99 -8.66
CA GLY A 67 8.07 3.89 -8.85
C GLY A 67 6.99 3.76 -7.76
N ILE A 68 6.99 4.63 -6.74
CA ILE A 68 5.94 4.69 -5.71
C ILE A 68 5.01 5.87 -6.00
N GLY A 69 3.76 5.58 -6.36
CA GLY A 69 2.71 6.58 -6.50
C GLY A 69 1.78 6.64 -5.28
N ALA A 70 0.87 7.62 -5.27
CA ALA A 70 -0.10 7.85 -4.19
C ALA A 70 -0.89 6.58 -3.81
N TRP A 71 -1.29 5.77 -4.80
CA TRP A 71 -1.98 4.50 -4.53
C TRP A 71 -1.13 3.56 -3.67
N THR A 72 0.15 3.37 -4.00
CA THR A 72 1.07 2.52 -3.25
C THR A 72 1.36 3.09 -1.87
N ALA A 73 1.59 4.40 -1.77
CA ALA A 73 1.82 5.08 -0.48
C ALA A 73 0.63 4.91 0.47
N HIS A 74 -0.60 5.09 -0.01
CA HIS A 74 -1.81 4.91 0.78
C HIS A 74 -2.07 3.44 1.11
N TYR A 75 -1.75 2.52 0.19
CA TYR A 75 -1.87 1.09 0.46
C TYR A 75 -0.92 0.65 1.61
N ILE A 76 0.31 1.15 1.62
CA ILE A 76 1.27 0.87 2.70
C ILE A 76 0.81 1.53 4.01
N ALA A 77 0.35 2.78 3.99
CA ALA A 77 -0.22 3.42 5.17
C ALA A 77 -1.39 2.61 5.76
N LEU A 78 -2.26 2.09 4.91
CA LEU A 78 -3.41 1.27 5.31
C LEU A 78 -2.97 -0.08 5.90
N ARG A 79 -2.06 -0.81 5.24
CA ARG A 79 -1.74 -2.21 5.60
C ARG A 79 -0.58 -2.36 6.58
N ALA A 80 0.46 -1.53 6.47
CA ALA A 80 1.64 -1.61 7.32
C ALA A 80 1.50 -0.74 8.57
N LEU A 81 0.89 0.45 8.44
CA LEU A 81 0.75 1.39 9.56
C LEU A 81 -0.64 1.40 10.20
N SER A 82 -1.61 0.70 9.62
CA SER A 82 -3.01 0.75 10.07
C SER A 82 -3.56 2.19 10.16
N HIS A 83 -3.10 3.09 9.28
CA HIS A 83 -3.52 4.49 9.34
C HIS A 83 -5.02 4.60 9.01
N PRO A 84 -5.85 5.15 9.92
CA PRO A 84 -7.31 5.03 9.85
C PRO A 84 -7.94 5.77 8.66
N ASP A 85 -7.24 6.78 8.16
CA ASP A 85 -7.72 7.64 7.07
C ASP A 85 -7.03 7.38 5.73
N ALA A 86 -6.19 6.34 5.62
CA ALA A 86 -5.50 6.00 4.38
C ALA A 86 -6.50 5.55 3.29
N PHE A 87 -6.36 6.10 2.09
CA PHE A 87 -7.36 5.97 1.04
C PHE A 87 -6.77 5.87 -0.38
N PRO A 88 -6.58 4.66 -0.94
CA PRO A 88 -6.01 4.48 -2.27
C PRO A 88 -7.04 4.77 -3.37
N ALA A 89 -7.36 6.04 -3.62
CA ALA A 89 -8.47 6.48 -4.48
C ALA A 89 -8.44 5.96 -5.94
N ASN A 90 -7.27 5.57 -6.45
CA ASN A 90 -7.11 5.01 -7.79
C ASN A 90 -7.38 3.50 -7.87
N ASP A 91 -7.69 2.84 -6.75
CA ASP A 91 -7.95 1.40 -6.70
C ASP A 91 -9.19 1.02 -7.52
N LEU A 92 -9.02 0.16 -8.53
CA LEU A 92 -10.10 -0.20 -9.44
C LEU A 92 -11.23 -0.96 -8.75
N ILE A 93 -10.90 -1.84 -7.80
CA ILE A 93 -11.90 -2.63 -7.06
C ILE A 93 -12.70 -1.68 -6.18
N LEU A 94 -12.04 -0.79 -5.45
CA LEU A 94 -12.69 0.23 -4.63
C LEU A 94 -13.61 1.12 -5.45
N ARG A 95 -13.15 1.61 -6.61
CA ARG A 95 -13.93 2.47 -7.51
C ARG A 95 -15.16 1.78 -8.08
N ARG A 96 -15.11 0.46 -8.30
CA ARG A 96 -16.26 -0.37 -8.71
C ARG A 96 -17.19 -0.65 -7.54
N ALA A 97 -16.65 -1.02 -6.39
CA ALA A 97 -17.42 -1.37 -5.20
C ALA A 97 -18.20 -0.18 -4.62
N ALA A 98 -17.69 1.04 -4.80
CA ALA A 98 -18.33 2.28 -4.35
C ALA A 98 -19.30 2.89 -5.38
N ALA A 99 -19.42 2.32 -6.58
CA ALA A 99 -20.34 2.78 -7.59
C ALA A 99 -21.75 2.28 -7.30
N ASP A 100 -22.76 3.12 -7.58
CA ASP A 100 -24.17 2.73 -7.47
C ASP A 100 -24.65 1.95 -8.71
N ASP A 101 -23.88 2.01 -9.81
CA ASP A 101 -24.13 1.32 -11.07
C ASP A 101 -22.95 0.40 -11.48
N ALA A 102 -23.05 -0.25 -12.64
CA ALA A 102 -22.03 -1.16 -13.14
C ALA A 102 -20.71 -0.48 -13.56
N ARG A 103 -20.63 0.85 -13.57
CA ARG A 103 -19.47 1.61 -14.04
C ARG A 103 -18.66 2.15 -12.86
N ALA A 104 -17.37 1.83 -12.86
CA ALA A 104 -16.44 2.34 -11.85
C ALA A 104 -16.46 3.88 -11.78
N LEU A 105 -16.56 4.44 -10.57
CA LEU A 105 -16.41 5.87 -10.33
C LEU A 105 -15.07 6.39 -10.86
N SER A 106 -14.94 7.67 -11.17
CA SER A 106 -13.62 8.29 -11.33
C SER A 106 -12.95 8.41 -9.95
N ALA A 107 -11.61 8.51 -9.90
CA ALA A 107 -10.90 8.71 -8.64
C ALA A 107 -11.32 10.01 -7.94
N LYS A 108 -11.62 11.06 -8.72
CA LYS A 108 -12.16 12.33 -8.21
C LYS A 108 -13.55 12.17 -7.59
N ALA A 109 -14.45 11.46 -8.26
CA ALA A 109 -15.81 11.22 -7.75
C ALA A 109 -15.80 10.35 -6.49
N LEU A 110 -14.96 9.30 -6.49
CA LEU A 110 -14.76 8.48 -5.31
C LEU A 110 -14.16 9.30 -4.14
N GLY A 111 -13.17 10.14 -4.41
CA GLY A 111 -12.58 11.05 -3.42
C GLY A 111 -13.62 11.97 -2.78
N ALA A 112 -14.47 12.62 -3.58
CA ALA A 112 -15.54 13.48 -3.07
C ALA A 112 -16.54 12.72 -2.18
N ARG A 113 -16.90 11.49 -2.56
CA ARG A 113 -17.78 10.64 -1.74
C ARG A 113 -17.12 10.21 -0.44
N ALA A 114 -15.82 9.96 -0.47
CA ALA A 114 -15.05 9.47 0.66
C ALA A 114 -14.84 10.52 1.77
N GLU A 115 -15.06 11.81 1.49
CA GLU A 115 -14.98 12.85 2.52
C GLU A 115 -15.99 12.60 3.67
N ALA A 116 -17.15 12.01 3.38
CA ALA A 116 -18.13 11.62 4.40
C ALA A 116 -17.65 10.46 5.32
N TRP A 117 -16.57 9.77 4.96
CA TRP A 117 -16.02 8.65 5.74
C TRP A 117 -14.83 9.07 6.61
N ARG A 118 -14.39 10.32 6.55
CA ARG A 118 -13.32 10.82 7.41
C ARG A 118 -13.74 10.79 8.89
N PRO A 119 -12.80 10.52 9.82
CA PRO A 119 -11.36 10.22 9.61
C PRO A 119 -11.07 8.71 9.44
N TRP A 120 -12.06 7.92 9.01
CA TRP A 120 -12.03 6.45 8.99
C TRP A 120 -12.10 5.85 7.58
N ARG A 121 -11.61 6.57 6.57
CA ARG A 121 -11.68 6.13 5.17
C ARG A 121 -11.08 4.74 4.94
N ALA A 122 -10.04 4.36 5.68
CA ALA A 122 -9.44 3.02 5.57
C ALA A 122 -10.42 1.89 5.95
N TYR A 123 -11.32 2.13 6.90
CA TYR A 123 -12.34 1.15 7.27
C TYR A 123 -13.38 0.98 6.17
N ALA A 124 -13.84 2.08 5.56
CA ALA A 124 -14.70 2.01 4.38
C ALA A 124 -14.04 1.22 3.24
N VAL A 125 -12.75 1.46 2.98
CA VAL A 125 -11.96 0.69 1.99
C VAL A 125 -11.97 -0.81 2.29
N MET A 126 -11.70 -1.20 3.54
CA MET A 126 -11.71 -2.61 3.95
C MET A 126 -13.10 -3.26 3.78
N HIS A 127 -14.17 -2.55 4.13
CA HIS A 127 -15.54 -3.04 3.93
C HIS A 127 -15.87 -3.21 2.44
N LEU A 128 -15.51 -2.24 1.60
CA LEU A 128 -15.77 -2.28 0.16
C LEU A 128 -14.98 -3.41 -0.53
N TRP A 129 -13.70 -3.60 -0.19
CA TRP A 129 -12.91 -4.72 -0.68
C TRP A 129 -13.48 -6.07 -0.25
N ARG A 130 -13.88 -6.19 1.02
CA ARG A 130 -14.49 -7.42 1.54
C ARG A 130 -15.77 -7.74 0.78
N ASN A 131 -16.66 -6.76 0.62
CA ASN A 131 -17.92 -6.96 -0.10
C ASN A 131 -17.68 -7.38 -1.56
N ALA A 132 -16.76 -6.70 -2.27
CA ALA A 132 -16.40 -7.06 -3.63
C ALA A 132 -15.86 -8.51 -3.76
N ALA A 133 -15.04 -8.95 -2.80
CA ALA A 133 -14.52 -10.32 -2.79
C ALA A 133 -15.63 -11.37 -2.55
N LEU A 134 -16.66 -11.03 -1.77
CA LEU A 134 -17.79 -11.92 -1.50
C LEU A 134 -18.74 -12.02 -2.70
N SER A 135 -18.99 -10.92 -3.41
CA SER A 135 -19.88 -10.87 -4.58
C SER A 135 -19.33 -11.61 -5.81
N GLY A 136 -18.02 -11.88 -5.87
CA GLY A 136 -17.37 -12.61 -6.98
C GLY A 136 -17.35 -14.14 -6.84
N ARG A 137 -17.88 -14.71 -5.75
CA ARG A 137 -17.92 -16.17 -5.56
C ARG A 137 -19.21 -16.74 -6.18
N PRO A 138 -19.14 -17.76 -7.07
CA PRO A 138 -20.34 -18.49 -7.47
C PRO A 138 -20.93 -19.19 -6.25
N THR A 139 -22.25 -19.05 -6.06
CA THR A 139 -23.04 -19.81 -5.07
C THR A 139 -23.15 -21.27 -5.46
#